data_AF-X6MX77-F1
#
_entry.id   AF-X6MX77-F1
#
_cell.length_a   1.000
_cell.length_b   1.000
_cell.length_c   1.000
_cell.angle_alpha   90.00
_cell.angle_beta   90.00
_cell.angle_gamma   90.00
#
_symmetry.space_group_name_H-M   'P 1'
#
loop_
_entity.id
_entity.type
_entity.pdbx_description
1 polymer ?
#
loop_
_entity_poly.entity_id
_entity_poly.type
_entity_poly.pdbx_seq_one_letter_code
_entity_poly.pdbx_strand_id
1 'polypeptide(L)'
;MDPQQMDFDPWINLSEGQKLKFFDEKARRWQKLNSKRYESKKKGGVAEMEKFAMPPEHVRKIIKDHGDMSNRKFRHDKRVYLGALKYVPHAVLKLLENMPMPWEQVTNFFLKKFYVICMRVCVGMRLSKDKI
;
A
#
# COMPACT_ATOMS: atom_id res chain seq x y z
N MET A 1 39.73 -2.92 3.41
CA MET A 1 39.99 -1.98 2.30
C MET A 1 40.37 -2.85 1.12
N ASP A 2 39.39 -3.28 0.31
CA ASP A 2 39.67 -4.14 -0.83
C ASP A 2 40.33 -3.32 -1.95
N PRO A 3 41.54 -3.67 -2.44
CA PRO A 3 42.27 -2.85 -3.42
C PRO A 3 41.91 -3.18 -4.88
N GLN A 4 40.86 -3.94 -5.15
CA GLN A 4 40.58 -4.46 -6.49
C GLN A 4 39.22 -4.01 -7.00
N GLN A 5 39.12 -2.71 -7.25
CA GLN A 5 38.17 -2.22 -8.25
C GLN A 5 38.86 -1.10 -9.03
N MET A 6 39.89 -1.47 -9.79
CA MET A 6 40.31 -0.65 -10.92
C MET A 6 39.18 -0.76 -11.94
N ASP A 7 38.34 0.27 -11.97
CA ASP A 7 37.30 0.44 -12.97
C ASP A 7 37.98 0.47 -14.34
N PHE A 8 38.06 -0.69 -14.99
CA PHE A 8 38.55 -0.79 -16.35
C PHE A 8 37.56 -0.04 -17.23
N ASP A 9 37.90 1.19 -17.58
CA ASP A 9 37.13 2.07 -18.45
C ASP A 9 36.85 1.35 -19.78
N PRO A 10 35.63 0.80 -19.98
CA PRO A 10 35.32 -0.08 -21.12
C PRO A 10 35.43 0.63 -22.48
N TRP A 11 35.57 1.96 -22.46
CA TRP A 11 35.65 2.82 -23.62
C TRP A 11 37.05 3.03 -24.18
N ILE A 12 38.11 2.63 -23.48
CA ILE A 12 39.50 2.89 -23.92
C ILE A 12 39.78 2.22 -25.28
N ASN A 13 39.30 0.99 -25.48
CA ASN A 13 39.55 0.18 -26.68
C ASN A 13 38.46 0.28 -27.78
N LEU A 14 37.52 1.23 -27.67
CA LEU A 14 36.44 1.40 -28.64
C LEU A 14 36.83 2.38 -29.77
N SER A 15 36.35 2.13 -30.99
CA SER A 15 36.43 3.10 -32.09
C SER A 15 35.67 4.38 -31.76
N GLU A 16 36.04 5.51 -32.36
CA GLU A 16 35.43 6.83 -32.07
C GLU A 16 33.89 6.83 -32.22
N GLY A 17 33.36 6.15 -33.24
CA GLY A 17 31.92 6.00 -33.44
C GLY A 17 31.23 5.12 -32.37
N GLN A 18 31.94 4.14 -31.80
CA GLN A 18 31.42 3.33 -30.69
C GLN A 18 31.50 4.08 -29.35
N LYS A 19 32.55 4.89 -29.15
CA LYS A 19 32.69 5.76 -27.97
C LYS A 19 31.53 6.75 -27.87
N LEU A 20 31.16 7.39 -28.98
CA LEU A 20 30.04 8.33 -29.02
C LEU A 20 28.71 7.67 -28.59
N LYS A 21 28.42 6.49 -29.14
CA LYS A 21 27.22 5.70 -28.77
C LYS A 21 27.20 5.32 -27.29
N PHE A 22 28.34 4.93 -26.74
CA PHE A 22 28.47 4.56 -25.33
C PHE A 22 28.21 5.76 -24.40
N PHE A 23 28.78 6.93 -24.71
CA PHE A 23 28.55 8.15 -23.92
C PHE A 23 27.11 8.64 -24.01
N ASP A 24 26.48 8.58 -25.19
CA ASP A 24 25.07 8.91 -25.35
C ASP A 24 24.16 7.99 -24.54
N GLU A 25 24.51 6.70 -24.45
CA GLU A 25 23.75 5.75 -23.65
C GLU A 25 23.96 6.01 -22.15
N LYS A 26 25.19 6.28 -21.72
CA LYS A 26 25.52 6.63 -20.34
C LYS A 26 24.82 7.93 -19.91
N ALA A 27 24.80 8.94 -20.77
CA ALA A 27 24.09 10.20 -20.57
C ALA A 27 22.58 9.98 -20.45
N ARG A 28 21.97 9.18 -21.34
CA ARG A 28 20.54 8.81 -21.26
C ARG A 28 20.19 8.04 -19.99
N ARG A 29 21.04 7.09 -19.58
CA ARG A 29 20.85 6.34 -18.32
C ARG A 29 20.93 7.27 -17.11
N TRP A 30 21.90 8.18 -17.10
CA TRP A 30 22.07 9.16 -16.04
C TRP A 30 20.88 10.14 -15.97
N GLN A 31 20.42 10.66 -17.11
CA GLN A 31 19.24 11.51 -17.18
C GLN A 31 18.00 10.81 -16.61
N LYS A 32 17.73 9.56 -17.00
CA LYS A 32 16.60 8.76 -16.45
C LYS A 32 16.70 8.59 -14.93
N LEU A 33 17.90 8.29 -14.42
CA LEU A 33 18.13 8.10 -12.98
C LEU A 33 17.92 9.41 -12.22
N ASN A 34 18.45 10.51 -12.75
CA ASN A 34 18.37 11.83 -12.15
C ASN A 34 16.92 12.35 -12.12
N SER A 35 16.21 12.22 -13.24
CA SER A 35 14.78 12.56 -13.32
C SER A 35 13.93 11.74 -12.34
N LYS A 36 14.21 10.45 -12.17
CA LYS A 36 13.48 9.58 -11.22
C LYS A 36 13.83 9.88 -9.75
N ARG A 37 15.08 10.26 -9.46
CA ARG A 37 15.56 10.55 -8.10
C ARG A 37 15.02 11.88 -7.59
N TYR A 38 14.98 12.90 -8.44
CA TYR A 38 14.59 14.26 -8.07
C TYR A 38 13.20 14.66 -8.59
N GLU A 39 12.38 13.69 -9.01
CA GLU A 39 10.98 13.93 -9.34
C GLU A 39 10.28 14.60 -8.15
N SER A 40 9.60 15.72 -8.41
CA SER A 40 8.94 16.56 -7.41
C SER A 40 7.95 15.78 -6.53
N LYS A 41 7.39 14.67 -7.04
CA LYS A 41 6.49 13.76 -6.31
C LYS A 41 7.13 13.06 -5.10
N LYS A 42 8.47 13.07 -4.97
CA LYS A 42 9.21 12.48 -3.84
C LYS A 42 9.85 13.49 -2.90
N LYS A 43 9.79 14.79 -3.21
CA LYS A 43 10.35 15.84 -2.34
C LYS A 43 9.40 16.12 -1.19
N GLY A 44 9.54 15.33 -0.12
CA GLY A 44 8.96 15.61 1.20
C GLY A 44 7.68 14.84 1.50
N GLY A 45 7.81 13.78 2.29
CA GLY A 45 6.71 13.06 2.91
C GLY A 45 6.30 11.76 2.22
N VAL A 46 5.82 10.81 3.02
CA VAL A 46 5.08 9.64 2.54
C VAL A 46 3.93 10.16 1.70
N ALA A 47 4.00 9.99 0.37
CA ALA A 47 2.86 10.25 -0.49
C ALA A 47 1.70 9.41 0.03
N GLU A 48 0.68 10.07 0.59
CA GLU A 48 -0.55 9.41 1.01
C GLU A 48 -1.22 8.91 -0.27
N MET A 49 -0.96 7.64 -0.59
CA MET A 49 -1.56 7.01 -1.76
C MET A 49 -3.08 7.07 -1.58
N GLU A 50 -3.75 7.75 -2.51
CA GLU A 50 -5.19 7.96 -2.44
C GLU A 50 -5.88 6.60 -2.35
N LYS A 51 -6.72 6.46 -1.32
CA LYS A 51 -7.39 5.20 -1.00
C LYS A 51 -8.63 5.08 -1.88
N PHE A 52 -8.46 4.46 -3.04
CA PHE A 52 -9.57 4.19 -3.97
C PHE A 52 -10.61 3.28 -3.33
N ALA A 53 -11.89 3.53 -3.58
CA ALA A 53 -12.97 2.68 -3.09
C ALA A 53 -12.93 1.31 -3.78
N MET A 54 -12.79 0.23 -3.00
CA MET A 54 -12.87 -1.12 -3.52
C MET A 54 -14.31 -1.53 -3.84
N PRO A 55 -14.54 -2.41 -4.85
CA PRO A 55 -15.87 -2.89 -5.14
C PRO A 55 -16.43 -3.67 -3.94
N PRO A 56 -17.74 -3.53 -3.64
CA PRO A 56 -18.36 -4.11 -2.46
C PRO A 56 -18.40 -5.64 -2.45
N GLU A 57 -18.34 -6.25 -3.64
CA GLU A 57 -18.30 -7.71 -3.82
C GLU A 57 -17.03 -8.34 -3.22
N HIS A 58 -15.93 -7.58 -3.17
CA HIS A 58 -14.69 -8.07 -2.59
C HIS A 58 -14.82 -8.37 -1.10
N VAL A 59 -15.45 -7.46 -0.35
CA VAL A 59 -15.68 -7.62 1.10
C VAL A 59 -16.66 -8.76 1.37
N ARG A 60 -17.74 -8.86 0.57
CA ARG A 60 -18.73 -9.94 0.69
C ARG A 60 -18.09 -11.31 0.48
N LYS A 61 -17.24 -11.44 -0.54
CA LYS A 61 -16.51 -12.68 -0.82
C LYS A 61 -15.59 -13.09 0.34
N ILE A 62 -14.82 -12.15 0.89
CA ILE A 62 -13.94 -12.44 2.03
C ILE A 62 -14.72 -12.98 3.22
N ILE A 63 -15.82 -12.31 3.61
CA ILE A 63 -16.63 -12.74 4.76
C ILE A 63 -17.24 -14.13 4.53
N LYS A 64 -17.73 -14.40 3.32
CA LYS A 64 -18.29 -15.71 2.95
C LYS A 64 -17.23 -16.80 3.01
N ASP A 65 -16.03 -16.55 2.48
CA ASP A 65 -14.93 -17.52 2.42
C ASP A 65 -14.33 -17.82 3.80
N HIS A 66 -14.37 -16.87 4.74
CA HIS A 66 -13.80 -17.00 6.10
C HIS A 66 -14.83 -17.44 7.16
N GLY A 67 -16.10 -17.64 6.80
CA GLY A 67 -17.21 -17.74 7.75
C GLY A 67 -17.02 -18.76 8.88
N ASP A 68 -16.46 -19.93 8.60
CA ASP A 68 -16.30 -20.98 9.62
C ASP A 68 -14.89 -21.06 10.24
N MET A 69 -13.91 -20.34 9.69
CA MET A 69 -12.48 -20.38 10.06
C MET A 69 -11.91 -21.80 10.31
N SER A 70 -12.57 -22.86 9.83
CA SER A 70 -12.24 -24.25 10.14
C SER A 70 -11.12 -24.73 9.23
N ASN A 71 -11.05 -24.17 8.03
CA ASN A 71 -10.06 -24.49 7.03
C ASN A 71 -8.63 -24.09 7.46
N ARG A 72 -7.68 -25.01 7.25
CA ARG A 72 -6.24 -24.81 7.54
C ARG A 72 -5.65 -23.59 6.83
N LYS A 73 -6.21 -23.22 5.67
CA LYS A 73 -5.78 -22.05 4.88
C LYS A 73 -5.75 -20.75 5.70
N PHE A 74 -6.73 -20.56 6.58
CA PHE A 74 -6.94 -19.30 7.32
C PHE A 74 -6.34 -19.31 8.74
N ARG A 75 -5.34 -20.17 9.00
CA ARG A 75 -4.69 -20.27 10.32
C ARG A 75 -4.03 -18.96 10.77
N HIS A 76 -3.46 -18.21 9.83
CA HIS A 76 -2.75 -16.96 10.11
C HIS A 76 -3.74 -15.85 10.49
N ASP A 77 -4.92 -15.84 9.87
CA ASP A 77 -5.92 -14.79 10.06
C ASP A 77 -6.63 -14.90 11.41
N LYS A 78 -6.71 -16.10 12.01
CA LYS A 78 -7.32 -16.31 13.34
C LYS A 78 -6.77 -15.37 14.41
N ARG A 79 -5.45 -15.18 14.44
CA ARG A 79 -4.80 -14.27 15.40
C ARG A 79 -5.20 -12.82 15.18
N VAL A 80 -5.37 -12.43 13.92
CA VAL A 80 -5.78 -11.08 13.53
C VAL A 80 -7.23 -10.83 13.94
N TYR A 81 -8.14 -11.80 13.72
CA TYR A 81 -9.54 -11.71 14.17
C TYR A 81 -9.66 -11.53 15.67
N LEU A 82 -8.88 -12.27 16.46
CA LEU A 82 -8.84 -12.09 17.92
C LEU A 82 -8.34 -10.70 18.32
N GLY A 83 -7.34 -10.16 17.63
CA GLY A 83 -6.87 -8.78 17.85
C GLY A 83 -7.90 -7.71 17.45
N ALA A 84 -8.73 -7.99 16.46
CA ALA A 84 -9.78 -7.09 16.00
C ALA A 84 -10.94 -6.97 17.00
N LEU A 85 -11.14 -7.97 17.88
CA LEU A 85 -12.21 -7.98 18.88
C LEU A 85 -12.17 -6.74 19.79
N LYS A 86 -10.98 -6.20 20.07
CA LYS A 86 -10.79 -4.95 20.84
C LYS A 86 -11.55 -3.76 20.26
N TYR A 87 -11.74 -3.72 18.94
CA TYR A 87 -12.37 -2.59 18.24
C TYR A 87 -13.87 -2.78 18.00
N VAL A 88 -14.46 -3.91 18.46
CA VAL A 88 -15.88 -4.20 18.31
C VAL A 88 -16.79 -3.12 18.91
N PRO A 89 -16.53 -2.58 20.13
CA PRO A 89 -17.37 -1.52 20.68
C PRO A 89 -17.41 -0.26 19.79
N HIS A 90 -16.28 0.09 19.17
CA HIS A 90 -16.20 1.21 18.24
C HIS A 90 -16.97 0.93 16.94
N ALA A 91 -16.86 -0.30 16.41
CA ALA A 91 -17.58 -0.71 15.20
C ALA A 91 -19.10 -0.70 15.41
N VAL A 92 -19.58 -1.18 16.57
CA VAL A 92 -21.01 -1.17 16.94
C VAL A 92 -21.52 0.26 17.07
N LEU A 93 -20.79 1.14 17.74
CA LEU A 93 -21.17 2.55 17.85
C LEU A 93 -21.30 3.20 16.45
N LYS A 94 -20.32 2.98 15.57
CA LYS A 94 -20.36 3.49 14.19
C LYS A 94 -21.48 2.89 13.33
N LEU A 95 -21.90 1.67 13.63
CA LEU A 95 -23.07 1.07 12.98
C LEU A 95 -24.36 1.78 13.41
N LEU A 96 -24.53 1.99 14.73
CA LEU A 96 -25.71 2.64 15.29
C LEU A 96 -25.85 4.11 14.90
N GLU A 97 -24.72 4.82 14.75
CA GLU A 97 -24.69 6.20 14.20
C GLU A 97 -25.30 6.31 12.79
N ASN A 98 -25.44 5.21 12.06
CA ASN A 98 -25.97 5.20 10.69
C ASN A 98 -27.30 4.43 10.57
N MET A 99 -28.04 4.23 11.66
CA MET A 99 -29.39 3.65 11.56
C MET A 99 -30.28 4.58 10.72
N PRO A 100 -30.95 4.06 9.68
CA PRO A 100 -31.83 4.87 8.86
C PRO A 100 -33.02 5.35 9.70
N MET A 101 -33.41 6.58 9.44
CA MET A 101 -34.65 7.10 9.98
C MET A 101 -35.84 6.38 9.31
N PRO A 102 -36.99 6.27 9.98
CA PRO A 102 -38.09 5.41 9.53
C PRO A 102 -38.69 5.78 8.17
N TRP A 103 -38.35 6.95 7.61
CA TRP A 103 -38.77 7.41 6.30
C TRP A 103 -37.81 7.03 5.14
N GLU A 104 -36.64 6.44 5.42
CA GLU A 104 -35.68 6.04 4.39
C GLU A 104 -35.81 4.54 4.04
N GLN A 105 -36.13 4.24 2.77
CA GLN A 105 -36.40 2.86 2.33
C GLN A 105 -35.13 2.02 2.13
N VAL A 106 -33.99 2.62 1.75
CA VAL A 106 -32.72 1.90 1.56
C VAL A 106 -31.51 2.81 1.79
N THR A 107 -30.67 2.50 2.76
CA THR A 107 -29.42 3.22 3.02
C THR A 107 -28.21 2.46 2.45
N ASN A 108 -27.59 3.00 1.38
CA ASN A 108 -26.32 2.50 0.81
C ASN A 108 -25.09 2.85 1.69
N PHE A 109 -25.22 2.75 3.02
CA PHE A 109 -24.26 3.30 3.99
C PHE A 109 -23.15 2.33 4.40
N PHE A 110 -23.43 1.03 4.37
CA PHE A 110 -22.52 0.00 4.90
C PHE A 110 -21.18 -0.09 4.15
N LEU A 111 -21.17 0.18 2.85
CA LEU A 111 -20.01 -0.10 2.01
C LEU A 111 -19.01 1.07 1.96
N LYS A 112 -19.50 2.31 1.89
CA LYS A 112 -18.64 3.50 1.81
C LYS A 112 -17.95 3.83 3.14
N LYS A 113 -18.67 3.71 4.27
CA LYS A 113 -18.12 4.11 5.59
C LYS A 113 -17.25 3.04 6.25
N PHE A 114 -17.52 1.75 6.04
CA PHE A 114 -16.68 0.67 6.58
C PHE A 114 -15.25 0.73 6.02
N TYR A 115 -15.09 1.11 4.75
CA TYR A 115 -13.78 1.33 4.12
C TYR A 115 -13.00 2.47 4.79
N VAL A 116 -13.65 3.60 5.08
CA VAL A 116 -13.02 4.76 5.73
C VAL A 116 -12.69 4.48 7.20
N ILE A 117 -13.54 3.76 7.93
CA ILE A 117 -13.30 3.36 9.32
C ILE A 117 -12.17 2.32 9.38
N CYS A 118 -12.18 1.29 8.53
CA CYS A 118 -11.09 0.32 8.41
C CYS A 118 -9.78 1.02 8.04
N MET A 119 -9.80 1.98 7.13
CA MET A 119 -8.62 2.78 6.76
C MET A 119 -8.09 3.66 7.91
N ARG A 120 -8.96 4.28 8.71
CA ARG A 120 -8.57 5.09 9.89
C ARG A 120 -8.07 4.20 11.04
N VAL A 121 -8.74 3.08 11.29
CA VAL A 121 -8.33 2.07 12.28
C VAL A 121 -7.02 1.40 11.87
N CYS A 122 -6.81 1.06 10.59
CA CYS A 122 -5.54 0.51 10.10
C CYS A 122 -4.37 1.51 10.19
N VAL A 123 -4.60 2.81 9.94
CA VAL A 123 -3.57 3.84 10.15
C VAL A 123 -3.26 3.97 11.65
N GLY A 124 -4.27 3.96 12.51
CA GLY A 124 -4.08 3.91 13.98
C GLY A 124 -3.37 2.64 14.47
N MET A 125 -3.65 1.49 13.87
CA MET A 125 -2.97 0.22 14.17
C MET A 125 -1.53 0.18 13.66
N ARG A 126 -1.20 0.90 12.57
CA ARG A 126 0.18 1.05 12.08
C ARG A 126 1.01 1.89 13.04
N LEU A 127 0.49 3.04 13.49
CA LEU A 127 1.15 3.91 14.47
C LEU A 127 1.35 3.25 15.85
N SER A 128 0.51 2.28 16.21
CA SER A 128 0.63 1.57 17.50
C SER A 128 1.70 0.46 17.50
N LYS A 129 2.20 0.02 16.35
CA LYS A 129 3.27 -1.00 16.26
C LYS A 129 4.68 -0.42 16.20
N ASP A 130 4.81 0.85 15.86
CA ASP A 130 6.10 1.56 15.77
C ASP A 130 6.57 2.11 17.14
N LYS A 131 5.96 1.68 18.25
CA LYS A 131 6.22 2.16 19.62
C LYS A 131 6.57 1.04 20.62
N ILE A 132 7.10 -0.08 20.11
CA ILE A 132 7.76 -1.15 20.89
C ILE A 132 9.11 -1.42 20.25
#